data_AF-A0A1W2TKD9-F1
#
_entry.id   AF-A0A1W2TKD9-F1
#
_cell.length_a   1.000
_cell.length_b   1.000
_cell.length_c   1.000
_cell.angle_alpha   90.00
_cell.angle_beta   90.00
_cell.angle_gamma   90.00
#
_symmetry.space_group_name_H-M   'P 1'
#
loop_
_entity.id
_entity.type
_entity.pdbx_description
1 polymer ?
#
loop_
_entity_poly.entity_id
_entity_poly.type
_entity_poly.pdbx_seq_one_letter_code
_entity_poly.pdbx_strand_id
1 'polypeptide(L)'
;MKHPFAFGTDLWDPSHRFETSWLVSPYVLFVIRALLSLYAFTTLLFNIGYNCARPSQGGCATSRAAFSYFTVLSYWGLAFYFLAASAHTLSYAARGRPWLDRFPRPLQALHALFYSTATTFPFLVVVVFWALLSSPATLATPYSAWSNVSQHALNAAFALVEIALPRTRPQPWAHLPFLVGLLALYLALAYLTHATKGFYTYSFLDPALQGPLVAAYVFGIAVGICVVFALARGLVWLRCWVTEEKLGLDGVFAHHDDGGAAAAAARVRSDEESGKPGNGDHELSEVGNGHMTV
;
A
#
# COMPACT_ATOMS: atom_id res chain seq x y z
N MET A 1 -11.65 -1.62 24.38
CA MET A 1 -11.34 -0.54 23.41
C MET A 1 -12.58 0.34 23.29
N LYS A 2 -12.52 1.63 23.69
CA LYS A 2 -13.75 2.45 23.82
C LYS A 2 -14.31 2.98 22.50
N HIS A 3 -13.52 3.10 21.42
CA HIS A 3 -14.02 3.49 20.09
C HIS A 3 -13.18 2.86 18.96
N PRO A 4 -13.62 1.75 18.32
CA PRO A 4 -12.82 1.03 17.31
C PRO A 4 -12.60 1.80 16.00
N PHE A 5 -13.34 2.90 15.78
CA PHE A 5 -13.26 3.74 14.57
C PHE A 5 -12.81 5.18 14.86
N ALA A 6 -12.41 5.50 16.10
CA ALA A 6 -11.90 6.83 16.41
C ALA A 6 -10.48 6.99 15.87
N PHE A 7 -10.21 8.13 15.24
CA PHE A 7 -8.85 8.50 14.85
C PHE A 7 -8.05 8.91 16.09
N GLY A 8 -6.81 8.40 16.21
CA GLY A 8 -5.90 8.79 17.26
C GLY A 8 -5.42 10.24 17.11
N THR A 9 -5.08 10.86 18.23
CA THR A 9 -4.47 12.20 18.30
C THR A 9 -2.94 12.17 18.29
N ASP A 10 -2.34 11.02 18.58
CA ASP A 10 -0.89 10.81 18.67
C ASP A 10 -0.20 11.00 17.32
N LEU A 11 1.06 11.44 17.29
CA LEU A 11 1.85 11.67 16.07
C LEU A 11 1.69 10.55 15.02
N TRP A 12 1.39 10.94 13.76
CA TRP A 12 1.35 10.00 12.64
C TRP A 12 2.76 9.58 12.29
N ASP A 13 2.98 8.26 12.15
CA ASP A 13 4.25 7.64 11.74
C ASP A 13 5.51 8.41 12.19
N PRO A 14 5.76 8.51 13.52
CA PRO A 14 6.84 9.34 14.06
C PRO A 14 8.25 8.89 13.62
N SER A 15 8.35 7.75 12.95
CA SER A 15 9.59 7.19 12.43
C SER A 15 9.69 7.22 10.90
N HIS A 16 8.75 7.86 10.19
CA HIS A 16 8.75 8.00 8.72
C HIS A 16 8.91 6.67 7.96
N ARG A 17 8.24 5.61 8.42
CA ARG A 17 8.32 4.26 7.87
C ARG A 17 7.76 4.15 6.45
N PHE A 18 6.81 5.00 6.07
CA PHE A 18 6.33 5.04 4.68
C PHE A 18 7.40 5.61 3.73
N GLU A 19 8.25 6.52 4.19
CA GLU A 19 9.18 7.29 3.36
C GLU A 19 10.64 6.84 3.43
N THR A 20 10.95 5.86 4.28
CA THR A 20 12.32 5.36 4.49
C THR A 20 12.42 3.88 4.13
N SER A 21 13.64 3.42 3.88
CA SER A 21 13.97 2.02 3.60
C SER A 21 15.05 1.53 4.56
N TRP A 22 15.09 0.22 4.81
CA TRP A 22 16.17 -0.41 5.57
C TRP A 22 17.48 -0.51 4.77
N LEU A 23 17.43 -0.35 3.44
CA LEU A 23 18.55 -0.59 2.53
C LEU A 23 19.02 0.65 1.77
N VAL A 24 18.08 1.46 1.28
CA VAL A 24 18.39 2.58 0.36
C VAL A 24 17.98 3.93 0.93
N SER A 25 18.67 5.00 0.52
CA SER A 25 18.32 6.35 0.96
C SER A 25 16.93 6.79 0.48
N PRO A 26 16.28 7.76 1.15
CA PRO A 26 14.98 8.27 0.73
C PRO A 26 14.93 8.79 -0.71
N TYR A 27 16.01 9.39 -1.23
CA TYR A 27 16.08 9.81 -2.64
C TYR A 27 16.06 8.63 -3.61
N VAL A 28 16.78 7.56 -3.30
CA VAL A 28 16.78 6.34 -4.13
C VAL A 28 15.41 5.67 -4.08
N LEU A 29 14.80 5.57 -2.89
CA LEU A 29 13.44 5.04 -2.74
C LEU A 29 12.40 5.85 -3.52
N PHE A 30 12.51 7.18 -3.50
CA PHE A 30 11.69 8.08 -4.32
C PHE A 30 11.84 7.74 -5.82
N VAL A 31 13.07 7.65 -6.33
CA VAL A 31 13.32 7.36 -7.75
C VAL A 31 12.74 6.00 -8.14
N ILE A 32 12.92 4.97 -7.32
CA ILE A 32 12.33 3.64 -7.57
C ILE A 32 10.81 3.75 -7.70
N ARG A 33 10.13 4.34 -6.70
CA ARG A 33 8.67 4.50 -6.72
C ARG A 33 8.19 5.34 -7.90
N ALA A 34 8.92 6.41 -8.25
CA ALA A 34 8.59 7.26 -9.40
C ALA A 34 8.72 6.51 -10.73
N LEU A 35 9.76 5.68 -10.90
CA LEU A 35 9.92 4.85 -12.10
C LEU A 35 8.84 3.77 -12.22
N LEU A 36 8.47 3.12 -11.10
CA LEU A 36 7.35 2.16 -11.09
C LEU A 36 6.02 2.83 -11.45
N SER A 37 5.76 4.03 -10.90
CA SER A 37 4.58 4.82 -11.24
C SER A 37 4.57 5.21 -12.72
N LEU A 38 5.70 5.73 -13.23
CA LEU A 38 5.85 6.13 -14.62
C LEU A 38 5.60 4.96 -15.57
N TYR A 39 6.17 3.79 -15.29
CA TYR A 39 5.96 2.59 -16.10
C TYR A 39 4.48 2.17 -16.10
N ALA A 40 3.84 2.16 -14.93
CA ALA A 40 2.44 1.77 -14.81
C ALA A 40 1.52 2.73 -15.60
N PHE A 41 1.70 4.05 -15.44
CA PHE A 41 0.96 5.04 -16.23
C PHE A 41 1.25 4.93 -17.73
N THR A 42 2.51 4.72 -18.12
CA THR A 42 2.89 4.51 -19.52
C THR A 42 2.13 3.32 -20.10
N THR A 43 2.10 2.19 -19.38
CA THR A 43 1.35 1.00 -19.78
C THR A 43 -0.15 1.30 -19.96
N LEU A 44 -0.77 1.97 -18.98
CA LEU A 44 -2.20 2.31 -19.01
C LEU A 44 -2.55 3.23 -20.17
N LEU A 45 -1.81 4.32 -20.34
CA LEU A 45 -2.06 5.32 -21.38
C LEU A 45 -1.73 4.76 -22.77
N PHE A 46 -0.67 3.97 -22.89
CA PHE A 46 -0.33 3.30 -24.14
C PHE A 46 -1.41 2.30 -24.54
N ASN A 47 -1.93 1.48 -23.62
CA ASN A 47 -3.04 0.56 -23.92
C ASN A 47 -4.28 1.32 -24.43
N ILE A 48 -4.62 2.45 -23.82
CA ILE A 48 -5.73 3.31 -24.28
C ILE A 48 -5.48 3.80 -25.70
N GLY A 49 -4.30 4.38 -25.96
CA GLY A 49 -3.92 4.92 -27.27
C GLY A 49 -3.82 3.84 -28.35
N TYR A 50 -3.21 2.70 -28.02
CA TYR A 50 -3.02 1.57 -28.92
C TYR A 50 -4.36 1.01 -29.42
N ASN A 51 -5.31 0.81 -28.50
CA ASN A 51 -6.66 0.33 -28.82
C ASN A 51 -7.43 1.38 -29.63
N CYS A 52 -7.42 2.66 -29.20
CA CYS A 52 -8.09 3.75 -29.91
C CYS A 52 -7.60 3.93 -31.35
N ALA A 53 -6.31 3.74 -31.59
CA ALA A 53 -5.71 3.85 -32.92
C ALA A 53 -6.04 2.67 -33.87
N ARG A 54 -6.73 1.63 -33.38
CA ARG A 54 -7.05 0.41 -34.16
C ARG A 54 -8.55 0.11 -34.16
N PRO A 55 -9.34 0.80 -35.01
CA PRO A 55 -10.80 0.59 -35.09
C PRO A 55 -11.20 -0.85 -35.40
N SER A 56 -10.41 -1.56 -36.21
CA SER A 56 -10.62 -2.98 -36.54
C SER A 56 -10.49 -3.93 -35.34
N GLN A 57 -9.93 -3.46 -34.21
CA GLN A 57 -9.78 -4.22 -32.96
C GLN A 57 -10.70 -3.68 -31.84
N GLY A 58 -11.79 -3.01 -32.21
CA GLY A 58 -12.78 -2.43 -31.29
C GLY A 58 -12.53 -0.98 -30.91
N GLY A 59 -11.39 -0.40 -31.31
CA GLY A 59 -11.12 1.03 -31.17
C GLY A 59 -11.19 1.53 -29.72
N CYS A 60 -11.63 2.78 -29.55
CA CYS A 60 -11.80 3.38 -28.24
C CYS A 60 -12.91 2.73 -27.39
N ALA A 61 -13.84 1.97 -27.98
CA ALA A 61 -14.85 1.26 -27.21
C ALA A 61 -14.21 0.21 -26.30
N THR A 62 -13.18 -0.49 -26.77
CA THR A 62 -12.37 -1.42 -25.96
C THR A 62 -11.73 -0.71 -24.77
N SER A 63 -11.15 0.48 -24.97
CA SER A 63 -10.55 1.28 -23.89
C SER A 63 -11.58 1.72 -22.84
N ARG A 64 -12.80 2.09 -23.25
CA ARG A 64 -13.88 2.42 -22.30
C ARG A 64 -14.39 1.20 -21.54
N ALA A 65 -14.41 0.03 -22.18
CA ALA A 65 -14.78 -1.22 -21.54
C ALA A 65 -13.73 -1.66 -20.51
N ALA A 66 -12.45 -1.34 -20.72
CA ALA A 66 -11.35 -1.67 -19.80
C ALA A 66 -11.58 -1.18 -18.36
N PHE A 67 -12.25 -0.04 -18.17
CA PHE A 67 -12.60 0.49 -16.84
C PHE A 67 -13.64 -0.34 -16.07
N SER A 68 -14.23 -1.36 -16.69
CA SER A 68 -15.10 -2.32 -16.00
C SER A 68 -14.32 -3.50 -15.40
N TYR A 69 -13.03 -3.66 -15.73
CA TYR A 69 -12.22 -4.80 -15.26
C TYR A 69 -11.46 -4.46 -13.97
N PHE A 70 -11.60 -5.31 -12.95
CA PHE A 70 -10.88 -5.13 -11.68
C PHE A 70 -9.37 -5.09 -11.88
N THR A 71 -8.84 -5.92 -12.77
CA THR A 71 -7.40 -5.98 -13.02
C THR A 71 -6.84 -4.65 -13.53
N VAL A 72 -7.59 -3.96 -14.40
CA VAL A 72 -7.24 -2.62 -14.91
C VAL A 72 -7.43 -1.56 -13.83
N LEU A 73 -8.55 -1.58 -13.09
CA LEU A 73 -8.79 -0.64 -11.98
C LEU A 73 -7.74 -0.78 -10.86
N SER A 74 -7.36 -2.01 -10.53
CA SER A 74 -6.30 -2.31 -9.57
C SER A 74 -4.94 -1.80 -10.06
N TYR A 75 -4.67 -1.84 -11.37
CA TYR A 75 -3.42 -1.33 -11.93
C TYR A 75 -3.38 0.21 -11.97
N TRP A 76 -4.50 0.89 -12.24
CA TRP A 76 -4.64 2.33 -11.98
C TRP A 76 -4.39 2.68 -10.52
N GLY A 77 -5.01 1.92 -9.60
CA GLY A 77 -4.77 2.07 -8.16
C GLY A 77 -3.29 1.94 -7.82
N LEU A 78 -2.61 0.94 -8.38
CA LEU A 78 -1.16 0.73 -8.19
C LEU A 78 -0.32 1.91 -8.73
N ALA A 79 -0.64 2.41 -9.92
CA ALA A 79 0.05 3.57 -10.52
C ALA A 79 -0.06 4.83 -9.64
N PHE A 80 -1.28 5.13 -9.17
CA PHE A 80 -1.54 6.25 -8.26
C PHE A 80 -0.94 6.04 -6.87
N TYR A 81 -0.90 4.81 -6.37
CA TYR A 81 -0.24 4.49 -5.11
C TYR A 81 1.24 4.88 -5.17
N PHE A 82 1.95 4.40 -6.19
CA PHE A 82 3.37 4.72 -6.35
C PHE A 82 3.62 6.20 -6.59
N LEU A 83 2.70 6.89 -7.27
CA LEU A 83 2.78 8.35 -7.40
C LEU A 83 2.70 9.04 -6.04
N ALA A 84 1.68 8.74 -5.24
CA ALA A 84 1.50 9.32 -3.91
C ALA A 84 2.67 8.97 -2.98
N ALA A 85 3.06 7.69 -2.94
CA ALA A 85 4.19 7.23 -2.15
C ALA A 85 5.50 7.92 -2.56
N SER A 86 5.76 8.08 -3.87
CA SER A 86 6.93 8.82 -4.36
C SER A 86 6.91 10.29 -3.93
N ALA A 87 5.74 10.96 -3.98
CA ALA A 87 5.60 12.34 -3.57
C ALA A 87 5.84 12.53 -2.07
N HIS A 88 5.29 11.65 -1.22
CA HIS A 88 5.56 11.66 0.21
C HIS A 88 7.04 11.41 0.49
N THR A 89 7.66 10.43 -0.18
CA THR A 89 9.08 10.11 -0.05
C THR A 89 9.97 11.30 -0.43
N LEU A 90 9.72 11.93 -1.59
CA LEU A 90 10.48 13.10 -2.04
C LEU A 90 10.32 14.27 -1.07
N SER A 91 9.09 14.51 -0.61
CA SER A 91 8.84 15.60 0.33
C SER A 91 9.59 15.42 1.65
N TYR A 92 9.71 14.19 2.14
CA TYR A 92 10.54 13.85 3.29
C TYR A 92 12.03 13.98 2.97
N ALA A 93 12.51 13.38 1.87
CA ALA A 93 13.92 13.43 1.45
C ALA A 93 14.43 14.89 1.32
N ALA A 94 13.60 15.79 0.81
CA ALA A 94 13.97 17.18 0.56
C ALA A 94 13.81 18.13 1.77
N ARG A 95 12.96 17.78 2.75
CA ARG A 95 12.56 18.73 3.82
C ARG A 95 12.58 18.14 5.24
N GLY A 96 12.92 16.87 5.39
CA GLY A 96 12.82 16.12 6.66
C GLY A 96 11.39 15.89 7.16
N ARG A 97 10.35 16.30 6.41
CA ARG A 97 8.95 16.17 6.81
C ARG A 97 8.07 15.78 5.61
N PRO A 98 7.46 14.59 5.57
CA PRO A 98 6.61 14.19 4.47
C PRO A 98 5.33 15.02 4.39
N TRP A 99 4.75 15.11 3.20
CA TRP A 99 3.42 15.69 3.00
C TRP A 99 2.32 14.91 3.72
N LEU A 100 2.49 13.60 3.88
CA LEU A 100 1.53 12.74 4.55
C LEU A 100 1.28 13.19 6.00
N ASP A 101 2.31 13.67 6.71
CA ASP A 101 2.19 14.19 8.08
C ASP A 101 1.30 15.43 8.19
N ARG A 102 1.13 16.17 7.10
CA ARG A 102 0.31 17.38 7.05
C ARG A 102 -1.16 17.09 6.77
N PHE A 103 -1.48 15.88 6.32
CA PHE A 103 -2.84 15.50 6.01
C PHE A 103 -3.65 15.26 7.28
N PRO A 104 -4.97 15.51 7.26
CA PRO A 104 -5.83 15.12 8.37
C PRO A 104 -5.83 13.60 8.52
N ARG A 105 -6.06 13.12 9.76
CA ARG A 105 -6.02 11.69 10.12
C ARG A 105 -6.76 10.73 9.19
N PRO A 106 -7.96 11.07 8.66
CA PRO A 106 -8.64 10.19 7.72
C PRO A 106 -7.82 9.94 6.44
N LEU A 107 -7.18 10.97 5.88
CA LEU A 107 -6.38 10.82 4.66
C LEU A 107 -5.07 10.06 4.92
N GLN A 108 -4.50 10.18 6.12
CA GLN A 108 -3.37 9.37 6.56
C GLN A 108 -3.74 7.89 6.67
N ALA A 109 -4.88 7.59 7.33
CA ALA A 109 -5.41 6.24 7.42
C ALA A 109 -5.75 5.66 6.04
N LEU A 110 -6.31 6.47 5.14
CA LEU A 110 -6.56 6.07 3.75
C LEU A 110 -5.27 5.77 2.99
N HIS A 111 -4.17 6.49 3.23
CA HIS A 111 -2.88 6.15 2.63
C HIS A 111 -2.36 4.80 3.14
N ALA A 112 -2.51 4.50 4.44
CA ALA A 112 -2.15 3.18 4.97
C ALA A 112 -3.05 2.05 4.43
N LEU A 113 -4.33 2.32 4.20
CA LEU A 113 -5.22 1.39 3.49
C LEU A 113 -4.80 1.25 2.02
N PHE A 114 -4.38 2.33 1.37
CA PHE A 114 -3.90 2.33 -0.02
C PHE A 114 -2.62 1.49 -0.18
N TYR A 115 -1.70 1.58 0.78
CA TYR A 115 -0.56 0.65 0.88
C TYR A 115 -1.04 -0.80 0.92
N SER A 116 -2.08 -1.09 1.71
CA SER A 116 -2.60 -2.45 1.83
C SER A 116 -3.23 -2.96 0.54
N THR A 117 -3.89 -2.11 -0.26
CA THR A 117 -4.37 -2.52 -1.59
C THR A 117 -3.19 -2.78 -2.53
N ALA A 118 -2.18 -1.90 -2.55
CA ALA A 118 -1.01 -2.00 -3.41
C ALA A 118 -0.12 -3.22 -3.12
N THR A 119 -0.06 -3.68 -1.87
CA THR A 119 0.71 -4.87 -1.49
C THR A 119 -0.11 -6.17 -1.48
N THR A 120 -1.41 -6.11 -1.77
CA THR A 120 -2.29 -7.30 -1.66
C THR A 120 -3.01 -7.61 -2.97
N PHE A 121 -3.72 -6.65 -3.56
CA PHE A 121 -4.49 -6.89 -4.79
C PHE A 121 -3.66 -7.37 -5.98
N PRO A 122 -2.40 -6.93 -6.19
CA PRO A 122 -1.61 -7.42 -7.31
C PRO A 122 -1.41 -8.93 -7.32
N PHE A 123 -1.18 -9.55 -6.17
CA PHE A 123 -1.05 -11.01 -6.07
C PHE A 123 -2.37 -11.73 -6.36
N LEU A 124 -3.51 -11.20 -5.87
CA LEU A 124 -4.82 -11.73 -6.23
C LEU A 124 -5.06 -11.64 -7.74
N VAL A 125 -4.70 -10.52 -8.36
CA VAL A 125 -4.81 -10.31 -9.81
C VAL A 125 -3.96 -11.32 -10.57
N VAL A 126 -2.70 -11.56 -10.16
CA VAL A 126 -1.85 -12.58 -10.78
C VAL A 126 -2.53 -13.95 -10.71
N VAL A 127 -2.95 -14.39 -9.52
CA VAL A 127 -3.56 -15.71 -9.35
C VAL A 127 -4.82 -15.86 -10.21
N VAL A 128 -5.75 -14.91 -10.13
CA VAL A 128 -7.01 -14.97 -10.88
C VAL A 128 -6.75 -14.88 -12.39
N PHE A 129 -5.89 -13.97 -12.83
CA PHE A 129 -5.63 -13.81 -14.26
C PHE A 129 -5.01 -15.05 -14.87
N TRP A 130 -3.92 -15.56 -14.27
CA TRP A 130 -3.22 -16.69 -14.86
C TRP A 130 -3.98 -18.01 -14.71
N ALA A 131 -4.70 -18.21 -13.61
CA ALA A 131 -5.46 -19.44 -13.39
C ALA A 131 -6.80 -19.48 -14.14
N LEU A 132 -7.49 -18.34 -14.30
CA LEU A 132 -8.88 -18.32 -14.79
C LEU A 132 -9.10 -17.52 -16.09
N LEU A 133 -8.23 -16.55 -16.41
CA LEU A 133 -8.46 -15.62 -17.53
C LEU A 133 -7.46 -15.78 -18.68
N SER A 134 -6.33 -16.44 -18.44
CA SER A 134 -5.32 -16.65 -19.47
C SER A 134 -5.80 -17.63 -20.53
N SER A 135 -5.33 -17.45 -21.76
CA SER A 135 -5.67 -18.27 -22.92
C SER A 135 -4.50 -18.26 -23.92
N PRO A 136 -4.53 -19.09 -24.98
CA PRO A 136 -3.51 -19.03 -26.02
C PRO A 136 -3.33 -17.64 -26.65
N ALA A 137 -4.37 -16.81 -26.67
CA ALA A 137 -4.31 -15.44 -27.19
C ALA A 137 -3.55 -14.46 -26.27
N THR A 138 -3.42 -14.77 -24.97
CA THR A 138 -2.83 -13.90 -23.96
C THR A 138 -1.42 -13.45 -24.32
N LEU A 139 -0.61 -14.35 -24.89
CA LEU A 139 0.77 -14.09 -25.27
C LEU A 139 1.02 -14.23 -26.78
N ALA A 140 -0.03 -14.21 -27.60
CA ALA A 140 0.06 -14.52 -29.02
C ALA A 140 0.75 -13.45 -29.88
N THR A 141 0.80 -12.19 -29.43
CA THR A 141 1.42 -11.08 -30.17
C THR A 141 2.37 -10.30 -29.26
N PRO A 142 3.35 -9.57 -29.81
CA PRO A 142 4.20 -8.70 -29.00
C PRO A 142 3.42 -7.72 -28.13
N TYR A 143 2.34 -7.14 -28.67
CA TYR A 143 1.46 -6.25 -27.91
C TYR A 143 0.72 -6.98 -26.80
N SER A 144 0.00 -8.08 -27.10
CA SER A 144 -0.77 -8.79 -26.08
C SER A 144 0.13 -9.39 -25.00
N ALA A 145 1.31 -9.90 -25.37
CA ALA A 145 2.30 -10.36 -24.41
C ALA A 145 2.77 -9.23 -23.49
N TRP A 146 3.22 -8.10 -24.05
CA TRP A 146 3.68 -6.97 -23.25
C TRP A 146 2.58 -6.38 -22.36
N SER A 147 1.36 -6.18 -22.89
CA SER A 147 0.26 -5.57 -22.15
C SER A 147 -0.23 -6.45 -21.00
N ASN A 148 -0.27 -7.77 -21.20
CA ASN A 148 -0.70 -8.73 -20.18
C ASN A 148 0.40 -8.96 -19.14
N VAL A 149 1.67 -9.12 -19.54
CA VAL A 149 2.78 -9.22 -18.58
C VAL A 149 2.85 -7.97 -17.71
N SER A 150 2.66 -6.78 -18.30
CA SER A 150 2.73 -5.52 -17.54
C SER A 150 1.62 -5.40 -16.50
N GLN A 151 0.36 -5.68 -16.86
CA GLN A 151 -0.77 -5.50 -15.95
C GLN A 151 -1.03 -6.69 -15.03
N HIS A 152 -0.59 -7.90 -15.41
CA HIS A 152 -0.98 -9.14 -14.76
C HIS A 152 0.20 -10.00 -14.29
N ALA A 153 1.45 -9.52 -14.42
CA ALA A 153 2.61 -10.13 -13.77
C ALA A 153 3.49 -9.08 -13.06
N LEU A 154 3.86 -7.99 -13.75
CA LEU A 154 4.72 -6.94 -13.16
C LEU A 154 4.04 -6.20 -12.01
N ASN A 155 2.70 -6.19 -11.96
CA ASN A 155 1.96 -5.65 -10.82
C ASN A 155 2.40 -6.30 -9.48
N ALA A 156 2.59 -7.62 -9.43
CA ALA A 156 3.07 -8.33 -8.25
C ALA A 156 4.56 -8.08 -7.99
N ALA A 157 5.37 -7.94 -9.05
CA ALA A 157 6.76 -7.51 -8.88
C ALA A 157 6.84 -6.13 -8.22
N PHE A 158 5.96 -5.20 -8.59
CA PHE A 158 5.91 -3.86 -8.00
C PHE A 158 5.47 -3.94 -6.53
N ALA A 159 4.45 -4.75 -6.22
CA ALA A 159 4.05 -5.04 -4.85
C ALA A 159 5.19 -5.63 -4.01
N LEU A 160 6.00 -6.54 -4.58
CA LEU A 160 7.16 -7.13 -3.91
C LEU A 160 8.23 -6.08 -3.62
N VAL A 161 8.51 -5.15 -4.54
CA VAL A 161 9.44 -4.03 -4.27
C VAL A 161 8.97 -3.20 -3.08
N GLU A 162 7.67 -2.90 -3.01
CA GLU A 162 7.07 -2.11 -1.94
C GLU A 162 6.93 -2.86 -0.60
N ILE A 163 6.90 -4.20 -0.63
CA ILE A 163 7.01 -5.04 0.57
C ILE A 163 8.46 -5.10 1.04
N ALA A 164 9.40 -5.27 0.10
CA ALA A 164 10.78 -5.58 0.40
C ALA A 164 11.59 -4.37 0.85
N LEU A 165 11.46 -3.20 0.21
CA LEU A 165 12.38 -2.07 0.45
C LEU A 165 11.96 -1.11 1.58
N PRO A 166 10.74 -0.55 1.60
CA PRO A 166 10.33 0.44 2.60
C PRO A 166 10.36 -0.13 4.01
N ARG A 167 10.35 0.71 5.06
CA ARG A 167 10.25 0.28 6.48
C ARG A 167 8.81 0.16 7.00
N THR A 168 7.83 0.21 6.11
CA THR A 168 6.40 0.07 6.42
C THR A 168 6.16 -1.14 7.32
N ARG A 169 5.31 -0.97 8.34
CA ARG A 169 4.93 -2.05 9.26
C ARG A 169 3.88 -2.98 8.62
N PRO A 170 3.71 -4.20 9.17
CA PRO A 170 2.66 -5.11 8.74
C PRO A 170 1.29 -4.43 8.78
N GLN A 171 0.50 -4.68 7.73
CA GLN A 171 -0.83 -4.11 7.58
C GLN A 171 -1.70 -4.44 8.81
N PRO A 172 -2.45 -3.48 9.36
CA PRO A 172 -3.45 -3.75 10.39
C PRO A 172 -4.50 -4.74 9.90
N TRP A 173 -4.89 -5.70 10.73
CA TRP A 173 -5.99 -6.63 10.41
C TRP A 173 -7.32 -5.92 10.11
N ALA A 174 -7.52 -4.73 10.67
CA ALA A 174 -8.66 -3.88 10.38
C ALA A 174 -8.79 -3.52 8.89
N HIS A 175 -7.70 -3.55 8.11
CA HIS A 175 -7.74 -3.27 6.67
C HIS A 175 -8.40 -4.39 5.86
N LEU A 176 -8.38 -5.64 6.34
CA LEU A 176 -8.92 -6.79 5.60
C LEU A 176 -10.43 -6.65 5.29
N PRO A 177 -11.30 -6.28 6.24
CA PRO A 177 -12.70 -5.97 5.94
C PRO A 177 -12.89 -4.90 4.84
N PHE A 178 -12.03 -3.87 4.80
CA PHE A 178 -12.10 -2.85 3.74
C PHE A 178 -11.67 -3.40 2.37
N LEU A 179 -10.64 -4.26 2.32
CA LEU A 179 -10.23 -4.92 1.07
C LEU A 179 -11.33 -5.83 0.52
N VAL A 180 -11.99 -6.61 1.40
CA VAL A 180 -13.17 -7.42 1.03
C VAL A 180 -14.32 -6.52 0.58
N GLY A 181 -14.57 -5.42 1.29
CA GLY A 181 -15.58 -4.43 0.91
C GLY A 181 -15.33 -3.82 -0.47
N LEU A 182 -14.09 -3.48 -0.81
CA LEU A 182 -13.70 -2.98 -2.14
C LEU A 182 -13.95 -4.02 -3.23
N LEU A 183 -13.69 -5.31 -2.97
CA LEU A 183 -14.01 -6.39 -3.92
C LEU A 183 -15.53 -6.57 -4.08
N ALA A 184 -16.31 -6.42 -3.00
CA ALA A 184 -17.77 -6.44 -3.07
C ALA A 184 -18.32 -5.24 -3.89
N LEU A 185 -17.75 -4.05 -3.71
CA LEU A 185 -18.07 -2.89 -4.55
C LEU A 185 -17.71 -3.11 -6.02
N TYR A 186 -16.57 -3.77 -6.28
CA TYR A 186 -16.22 -4.19 -7.64
C TYR A 186 -17.21 -5.19 -8.21
N LEU A 187 -17.65 -6.18 -7.42
CA LEU A 187 -18.66 -7.14 -7.85
C LEU A 187 -19.96 -6.41 -8.26
N ALA A 188 -20.41 -5.45 -7.46
CA ALA A 188 -21.55 -4.59 -7.82
C ALA A 188 -21.30 -3.83 -9.14
N LEU A 189 -20.11 -3.27 -9.35
CA LEU A 189 -19.72 -2.63 -10.60
C LEU A 189 -19.71 -3.59 -11.80
N ALA A 190 -19.33 -4.85 -11.61
CA ALA A 190 -19.34 -5.87 -12.67
C ALA A 190 -20.77 -6.18 -13.12
N TYR A 191 -21.72 -6.34 -12.19
CA TYR A 191 -23.14 -6.52 -12.55
C TYR A 191 -23.78 -5.24 -13.09
N LEU A 192 -23.37 -4.06 -12.60
CA LEU A 192 -23.78 -2.79 -13.20
C LEU A 192 -23.28 -2.66 -14.64
N THR A 193 -22.06 -3.13 -14.91
CA THR A 193 -21.51 -3.18 -16.28
C THR A 193 -22.37 -4.07 -17.17
N HIS A 194 -22.80 -5.24 -16.69
CA HIS A 194 -23.73 -6.07 -17.46
C HIS A 194 -25.05 -5.34 -17.72
N ALA A 195 -25.66 -4.74 -16.69
CA ALA A 195 -26.93 -4.03 -16.84
C ALA A 195 -26.87 -2.81 -17.78
N THR A 196 -25.72 -2.14 -17.88
CA THR A 196 -25.57 -0.89 -18.64
C THR A 196 -24.84 -1.03 -19.98
N LYS A 197 -23.96 -2.02 -20.10
CA LYS A 197 -23.12 -2.27 -21.30
C LYS A 197 -23.39 -3.61 -21.97
N GLY A 198 -24.21 -4.48 -21.37
CA GLY A 198 -24.65 -5.74 -21.98
C GLY A 198 -23.64 -6.89 -21.95
N PHE A 199 -22.59 -6.82 -21.13
CA PHE A 199 -21.58 -7.89 -21.01
C PHE A 199 -21.11 -8.12 -19.57
N TYR A 200 -20.75 -9.37 -19.25
CA TYR A 200 -20.04 -9.70 -18.02
C TYR A 200 -18.54 -9.49 -18.20
N THR A 201 -17.89 -8.84 -17.23
CA THR A 201 -16.44 -8.59 -17.25
C THR A 201 -15.63 -9.87 -17.21
N TYR A 202 -16.15 -10.91 -16.55
CA TYR A 202 -15.55 -12.23 -16.53
C TYR A 202 -16.64 -13.27 -16.76
N SER A 203 -16.36 -14.28 -17.58
CA SER A 203 -17.30 -15.36 -17.88
C SER A 203 -17.70 -16.17 -16.63
N PHE A 204 -16.83 -16.23 -15.62
CA PHE A 204 -17.13 -16.89 -14.35
C PHE A 204 -18.16 -16.14 -13.49
N LEU A 205 -18.51 -14.90 -13.84
CA LEU A 205 -19.57 -14.12 -13.18
C LEU A 205 -20.93 -14.23 -13.89
N ASP A 206 -20.97 -14.87 -15.06
CA ASP A 206 -22.20 -15.01 -15.85
C ASP A 206 -23.05 -16.19 -15.31
N PRO A 207 -24.23 -15.92 -14.71
CA PRO A 207 -25.09 -16.98 -14.19
C PRO A 207 -25.69 -17.86 -15.29
N ALA A 208 -25.80 -17.37 -16.53
CA ALA A 208 -26.28 -18.18 -17.65
C ALA A 208 -25.24 -19.22 -18.08
N LEU A 209 -23.94 -18.93 -17.90
CA LEU A 209 -22.85 -19.85 -18.21
C LEU A 209 -22.51 -20.78 -17.04
N GLN A 210 -22.50 -20.25 -15.81
CA GLN A 210 -21.97 -20.94 -14.63
C GLN A 210 -23.06 -21.47 -13.68
N GLY A 211 -24.29 -20.99 -13.80
CA GLY A 211 -25.38 -21.30 -12.87
C GLY A 211 -24.98 -21.02 -11.42
N PRO A 212 -25.14 -21.99 -10.49
CA PRO A 212 -24.81 -21.80 -9.08
C PRO A 212 -23.29 -21.66 -8.82
N LEU A 213 -22.41 -22.04 -9.76
CA LEU A 213 -20.96 -21.93 -9.58
C LEU A 213 -20.47 -20.48 -9.46
N VAL A 214 -21.25 -19.49 -9.90
CA VAL A 214 -20.93 -18.06 -9.68
C VAL A 214 -20.70 -17.79 -8.20
N ALA A 215 -21.53 -18.35 -7.32
CA ALA A 215 -21.38 -18.17 -5.87
C ALA A 215 -20.03 -18.74 -5.39
N ALA A 216 -19.63 -19.91 -5.90
CA ALA A 216 -18.34 -20.52 -5.57
C ALA A 216 -17.16 -19.64 -6.02
N TYR A 217 -17.22 -19.03 -7.21
CA TYR A 217 -16.18 -18.07 -7.65
C TYR A 217 -16.14 -16.83 -6.76
N VAL A 218 -17.29 -16.23 -6.43
CA VAL A 218 -17.37 -15.04 -5.59
C VAL A 218 -16.78 -15.30 -4.19
N PHE A 219 -17.23 -16.36 -3.51
CA PHE A 219 -16.70 -16.71 -2.19
C PHE A 219 -15.25 -17.22 -2.25
N GLY A 220 -14.88 -17.92 -3.33
CA GLY A 220 -13.50 -18.34 -3.57
C GLY A 220 -12.53 -17.17 -3.68
N ILE A 221 -12.91 -16.10 -4.41
CA ILE A 221 -12.12 -14.86 -4.50
C ILE A 221 -12.09 -14.14 -3.15
N ALA A 222 -13.20 -14.13 -2.41
CA ALA A 222 -13.25 -13.54 -1.05
C ALA A 222 -12.32 -14.26 -0.06
N VAL A 223 -12.26 -15.59 -0.11
CA VAL A 223 -11.28 -16.37 0.67
C VAL A 223 -9.86 -16.12 0.15
N GLY A 224 -9.69 -16.05 -1.18
CA GLY A 224 -8.42 -15.77 -1.83
C GLY A 224 -7.78 -14.47 -1.33
N ILE A 225 -8.56 -13.37 -1.22
CA ILE A 225 -8.01 -12.10 -0.71
C ILE A 225 -7.59 -12.21 0.77
N CYS A 226 -8.30 -12.98 1.59
CA CYS A 226 -7.92 -13.20 2.99
C CYS A 226 -6.57 -13.93 3.10
N VAL A 227 -6.37 -14.96 2.28
CA VAL A 227 -5.10 -15.72 2.22
C VAL A 227 -3.97 -14.81 1.73
N VAL A 228 -4.18 -14.11 0.61
CA VAL A 228 -3.17 -13.21 0.04
C VAL A 228 -2.81 -12.08 1.01
N PHE A 229 -3.78 -11.52 1.73
CA PHE A 229 -3.53 -10.50 2.77
C PHE A 229 -2.66 -11.05 3.90
N ALA A 230 -2.98 -12.24 4.42
CA ALA A 230 -2.20 -12.87 5.47
C ALA A 230 -0.76 -13.14 5.02
N LEU A 231 -0.56 -13.59 3.78
CA LEU A 231 0.77 -13.82 3.20
C LEU A 231 1.55 -12.52 3.01
N ALA A 232 0.95 -11.50 2.39
CA ALA A 232 1.59 -10.20 2.19
C ALA A 232 1.99 -9.56 3.53
N ARG A 233 1.10 -9.64 4.52
CA ARG A 233 1.38 -9.18 5.89
C ARG A 233 2.51 -9.99 6.54
N GLY A 234 2.52 -11.31 6.35
CA GLY A 234 3.59 -12.18 6.81
C GLY A 234 4.95 -11.84 6.20
N LEU A 235 4.99 -11.52 4.90
CA LEU A 235 6.21 -11.08 4.22
C LEU A 235 6.73 -9.75 4.75
N VAL A 236 5.84 -8.78 5.01
CA VAL A 236 6.23 -7.49 5.64
C VAL A 236 6.75 -7.72 7.05
N TRP A 237 6.09 -8.58 7.83
CA TRP A 237 6.54 -8.95 9.18
C TRP A 237 7.91 -9.61 9.14
N LEU A 238 8.10 -10.58 8.26
CA LEU A 238 9.38 -11.28 8.08
C LEU A 238 10.48 -10.29 7.71
N ARG A 239 10.20 -9.36 6.78
CA ARG A 239 11.16 -8.31 6.41
C ARG A 239 11.53 -7.46 7.63
N CYS A 240 10.57 -6.92 8.39
CA CYS A 240 10.86 -6.14 9.60
C CYS A 240 11.68 -6.95 10.62
N TRP A 241 11.32 -8.21 10.86
CA TRP A 241 12.03 -9.06 11.81
C TRP A 241 13.47 -9.33 11.36
N VAL A 242 13.69 -9.67 10.08
CA VAL A 242 15.04 -9.88 9.55
C VAL A 242 15.84 -8.58 9.61
N THR A 243 15.30 -7.47 9.10
CA THR A 243 16.08 -6.25 8.91
C THR A 243 16.29 -5.48 10.20
N GLU A 244 15.24 -5.27 10.99
CA GLU A 244 15.28 -4.42 12.19
C GLU A 244 15.73 -5.23 13.41
N GLU A 245 15.14 -6.40 13.68
CA GLU A 245 15.45 -7.15 14.91
C GLU A 245 16.72 -8.02 14.79
N LYS A 246 16.97 -8.65 13.64
CA LYS A 246 18.12 -9.56 13.47
C LYS A 246 19.38 -8.88 12.96
N LEU A 247 19.23 -7.92 12.05
CA LEU A 247 20.38 -7.25 11.43
C LEU A 247 20.64 -5.85 12.00
N GLY A 248 19.74 -5.28 12.81
CA GLY A 248 19.88 -3.93 13.36
C GLY A 248 19.86 -2.82 12.29
N LEU A 249 19.28 -3.10 11.12
CA LEU A 249 19.15 -2.16 10.01
C LEU A 249 17.88 -1.34 10.20
N ASP A 250 17.95 -0.42 11.15
CA ASP A 250 16.80 0.39 11.55
C ASP A 250 16.35 1.37 10.47
N GLY A 251 17.14 1.67 9.44
CA GLY A 251 16.73 2.52 8.33
C GLY A 251 17.78 3.50 7.85
N VAL A 252 17.69 3.87 6.58
CA VAL A 252 18.41 5.01 6.01
C VAL A 252 17.47 6.20 5.97
N PHE A 253 17.84 7.27 6.68
CA PHE A 253 17.04 8.48 6.86
C PHE A 253 17.54 9.62 5.96
N ALA A 254 16.79 10.73 5.90
CA ALA A 254 17.25 11.93 5.22
C ALA A 254 18.29 12.65 6.10
N HIS A 255 19.26 13.35 5.48
CA HIS A 255 20.35 14.03 6.19
C HIS A 255 19.91 15.03 7.28
N HIS A 256 18.67 15.52 7.22
CA HIS A 256 18.11 16.37 8.28
C HIS A 256 17.96 15.65 9.63
N ASP A 257 17.90 14.32 9.63
CA ASP A 257 17.71 13.51 10.85
C ASP A 257 19.04 13.02 11.45
N ASP A 258 20.13 12.99 10.67
CA ASP A 258 21.48 12.61 11.13
C ASP A 258 21.99 13.55 12.23
N GLY A 259 21.68 14.85 12.13
CA GLY A 259 22.08 15.86 13.11
C GLY A 259 21.35 15.74 14.47
N GLY A 260 20.10 15.26 14.46
CA GLY A 260 19.31 15.07 15.68
C GLY A 260 19.72 13.81 16.44
N ALA A 261 19.96 12.70 15.71
CA ALA A 261 20.42 11.44 16.29
C ALA A 261 21.85 11.56 16.86
N ALA A 262 22.75 12.22 16.13
CA ALA A 262 24.11 12.49 16.62
C ALA A 262 24.12 13.41 17.84
N ALA A 263 23.25 14.43 17.89
CA ALA A 263 23.12 15.33 19.04
C ALA A 263 22.49 14.63 20.27
N ALA A 264 21.52 13.73 20.06
CA ALA A 264 20.92 12.94 21.13
C ALA A 264 21.91 11.91 21.70
N ALA A 265 22.66 11.21 20.84
CA ALA A 265 23.72 10.30 21.25
C ALA A 265 24.86 11.04 21.98
N ALA A 266 25.21 12.25 21.53
CA ALA A 266 26.19 13.09 22.22
C ALA A 266 25.72 13.57 23.60
N ARG A 267 24.42 13.85 23.78
CA ARG A 267 23.83 14.20 25.09
C ARG A 267 23.84 13.03 26.07
N VAL A 268 23.44 11.84 25.63
CA VAL A 268 23.49 10.64 26.47
C VAL A 268 24.92 10.35 26.90
N ARG A 269 25.88 10.49 25.98
CA ARG A 269 27.31 10.30 26.28
C ARG A 269 27.87 11.36 27.23
N SER A 270 27.42 12.61 27.13
CA SER A 270 27.81 13.67 28.09
C SER A 270 27.19 13.49 29.46
N ASP A 271 25.98 12.92 29.55
CA ASP A 271 25.31 12.65 30.82
C ASP A 271 25.98 11.45 31.53
N GLU A 272 26.43 10.44 30.79
CA GLU A 272 27.23 9.32 31.32
C GLU A 272 28.65 9.75 31.75
N GLU A 273 29.34 10.60 30.97
CA GLU A 273 30.68 11.09 31.31
C GLU A 273 30.69 12.13 32.44
N SER A 274 29.59 12.88 32.64
CA SER A 274 29.52 13.91 33.69
C SER A 274 29.14 13.38 35.08
N GLY A 275 28.80 12.09 35.21
CA GLY A 275 28.57 11.43 36.50
C GLY A 275 27.48 12.06 37.36
N LYS A 276 26.58 12.87 36.78
CA LYS A 276 25.47 13.48 37.52
C LYS A 276 24.29 12.52 37.58
N PRO A 277 23.86 12.06 38.76
CA PRO A 277 22.60 11.33 38.86
C PRO A 277 21.48 12.26 38.40
N GLY A 278 20.63 11.75 37.50
CA GLY A 278 19.43 12.44 37.04
C GLY A 278 18.61 12.87 38.24
N ASN A 279 18.42 14.18 38.39
CA ASN A 279 17.64 14.76 39.48
C ASN A 279 16.16 14.49 39.21
N GLY A 280 15.68 13.34 39.65
CA GLY A 280 14.30 12.93 39.50
C GLY A 280 13.95 12.02 40.66
N ASP A 281 13.88 12.59 41.86
CA ASP A 281 13.14 12.06 43.03
C ASP A 281 13.20 13.11 44.15
N HIS A 282 12.21 14.00 44.22
CA HIS A 282 11.76 14.63 45.47
C HIS A 282 10.48 15.43 45.20
N GLU A 283 9.36 14.73 45.14
CA GLU A 283 8.08 15.31 45.54
C GLU A 283 7.29 14.20 46.23
N LEU A 284 7.41 14.11 47.56
CA LEU A 284 6.40 13.65 48.52
C LEU A 284 6.96 13.69 49.95
N SER A 285 6.13 14.23 50.87
CA SER A 285 6.26 14.34 52.34
C SER A 285 7.30 15.37 52.87
N GLU A 286 7.05 16.24 53.85
CA GLU A 286 5.94 16.42 54.80
C GLU A 286 6.12 17.75 55.58
N VAL A 287 5.23 18.02 56.55
CA VAL A 287 5.22 19.04 57.63
C VAL A 287 4.39 20.30 57.32
N GLY A 288 3.34 20.67 58.07
CA GLY A 288 2.80 20.15 59.31
C GLY A 288 1.65 21.03 59.85
N ASN A 289 0.85 20.42 60.71
CA ASN A 289 -0.24 20.92 61.57
C ASN A 289 -0.43 22.44 61.81
N GLY A 290 -1.69 22.86 61.70
CA GLY A 290 -2.45 23.42 62.83
C GLY A 290 -2.78 24.92 62.78
N HIS A 291 -4.07 25.28 62.59
CA HIS A 291 -4.87 25.94 63.63
C HIS A 291 -6.33 26.13 63.21
N MET A 292 -7.19 25.97 64.21
CA MET A 292 -8.64 26.18 64.25
C MET A 292 -8.89 27.63 64.67
N THR A 293 -9.74 28.39 63.97
CA THR A 293 -10.63 29.42 64.57
C THR A 293 -11.61 30.01 63.55
N VAL A 294 -12.90 29.91 63.94
CA VAL A 294 -14.11 30.69 63.59
C VAL A 294 -14.54 30.78 62.13
#